data_AF-S4P122-F1
#
_entry.id   AF-S4P122-F1
#
_cell.length_a   1.000
_cell.length_b   1.000
_cell.length_c   1.000
_cell.angle_alpha   90.00
_cell.angle_beta   90.00
_cell.angle_gamma   90.00
#
_symmetry.space_group_name_H-M   'P 1'
#
loop_
_entity.id
_entity.type
_entity.pdbx_description
1 polymer ?
#
loop_
_entity_poly.entity_id
_entity_poly.type
_entity_poly.pdbx_seq_one_letter_code
_entity_poly.pdbx_strand_id
1 'polypeptide(L)' 'THTKSIVTEATYKASGIAVDTIARRIFWCDSLLDYIETVDYDGNYRFLVLRGQQVPSPSRLALFGDRVYWSDSTKQG' A
#
# COMPACT_ATOMS: atom_id res chain seq x y z
N THR A 1 25.15 1.80 -4.78
CA THR A 1 23.73 2.19 -4.89
C THR A 1 23.24 2.50 -3.49
N HIS A 2 22.64 3.68 -3.27
CA HIS A 2 22.14 4.06 -1.94
C HIS A 2 20.78 3.40 -1.70
N THR A 3 20.76 2.23 -1.07
CA THR A 3 19.54 1.52 -0.67
C THR A 3 19.24 1.74 0.80
N LYS A 4 17.99 2.09 1.13
CA LYS A 4 17.51 2.24 2.52
C LYS A 4 16.21 1.46 2.67
N SER A 5 16.11 0.65 3.71
CA SER A 5 14.83 0.04 4.10
C SER A 5 13.99 1.07 4.85
N ILE A 6 12.72 1.20 4.47
CA ILE A 6 11.79 2.18 5.07
C ILE A 6 10.72 1.53 5.93
N VAL A 7 10.34 0.29 5.61
CA VAL A 7 9.35 -0.51 6.35
C VAL A 7 9.82 -1.96 6.31
N THR A 8 9.95 -2.58 7.47
CA THR A 8 10.36 -3.99 7.63
C THR A 8 9.35 -4.82 8.42
N GLU A 9 8.34 -4.18 9.00
CA GLU A 9 7.37 -4.79 9.91
C GLU A 9 5.96 -4.78 9.32
N ALA A 10 5.17 -5.79 9.69
CA ALA A 10 3.81 -6.00 9.21
C ALA A 10 3.67 -6.09 7.67
N THR A 11 4.75 -6.38 6.95
CA THR A 11 4.78 -6.62 5.50
C THR A 11 5.03 -8.11 5.24
N TYR A 12 3.97 -8.91 5.12
CA TYR A 12 4.06 -10.36 4.93
C TYR A 12 3.98 -10.72 3.45
N LYS A 13 3.04 -10.13 2.71
CA LYS A 13 2.85 -10.34 1.28
C LYS A 13 2.52 -9.02 0.58
N ALA A 14 3.50 -8.11 0.62
CA ALA A 14 3.49 -6.88 -0.15
C ALA A 14 3.30 -7.22 -1.64
N SER A 15 2.16 -6.82 -2.21
CA SER A 15 1.66 -7.34 -3.47
C SER A 15 1.50 -6.26 -4.54
N GLY A 16 1.23 -5.02 -4.12
CA GLY A 16 1.13 -3.85 -4.97
C GLY A 16 1.74 -2.62 -4.29
N ILE A 17 2.27 -1.70 -5.09
CA ILE A 17 2.89 -0.46 -4.64
C ILE A 17 2.53 0.66 -5.63
N ALA A 18 2.33 1.87 -5.10
CA ALA A 18 2.20 3.10 -5.87
C ALA A 18 2.86 4.25 -5.11
N VAL A 19 3.19 5.32 -5.82
CA VAL A 19 3.99 6.42 -5.27
C VAL A 19 3.34 7.76 -5.60
N ASP A 20 3.11 8.57 -4.57
CA ASP A 20 2.78 9.98 -4.71
C ASP A 20 4.06 10.80 -4.63
N THR A 21 4.51 11.31 -5.77
CA THR A 21 5.76 12.06 -5.87
C THR A 21 5.66 13.49 -5.36
N ILE A 22 4.45 14.07 -5.32
CA ILE A 22 4.21 15.43 -4.83
C ILE A 22 4.14 15.41 -3.31
N ALA A 23 3.34 14.50 -2.73
CA ALA A 23 3.24 14.34 -1.29
C ALA A 23 4.43 13.58 -0.67
N ARG A 24 5.31 13.00 -1.51
CA ARG A 24 6.47 12.18 -1.12
C ARG A 24 6.08 10.96 -0.27
N ARG A 25 5.07 10.23 -0.73
CA ARG A 25 4.52 9.07 -0.03
C ARG A 25 4.54 7.83 -0.88
N ILE A 26 4.79 6.69 -0.24
CA ILE A 26 4.64 5.37 -0.81
C ILE A 26 3.36 4.77 -0.26
N PHE A 27 2.54 4.19 -1.12
CA PHE A 27 1.37 3.39 -0.78
C PHE A 27 1.66 1.95 -1.16
N TRP A 28 1.35 1.00 -0.29
CA TRP A 28 1.46 -0.42 -0.61
C TRP A 28 0.28 -1.20 -0.04
N CYS A 29 0.06 -2.38 -0.60
CA CYS A 29 -0.95 -3.30 -0.11
C CYS A 29 -0.36 -4.66 0.23
N ASP A 30 -0.92 -5.29 1.26
CA ASP A 30 -0.59 -6.64 1.67
C ASP A 30 -1.78 -7.56 1.39
N SER A 31 -1.56 -8.52 0.48
CA SER A 31 -2.60 -9.45 0.04
C SER A 31 -2.89 -10.59 1.02
N LEU A 32 -2.05 -10.79 2.03
CA LEU A 32 -2.25 -11.78 3.10
C LEU A 32 -2.93 -11.14 4.32
N LEU A 33 -2.61 -9.89 4.62
CA LEU A 33 -3.14 -9.17 5.78
C LEU A 33 -4.33 -8.25 5.46
N ASP A 34 -4.77 -8.23 4.21
CA ASP A 34 -5.90 -7.45 3.68
C ASP A 34 -5.84 -5.98 4.12
N TYR A 35 -4.78 -5.26 3.74
CA TYR A 35 -4.67 -3.83 4.03
C TYR A 35 -4.00 -3.03 2.91
N ILE A 36 -4.26 -1.72 2.94
CA ILE A 36 -3.48 -0.68 2.24
C ILE A 36 -2.94 0.29 3.28
N GLU A 37 -1.65 0.58 3.22
CA GLU A 37 -0.96 1.52 4.09
C GLU A 37 -0.14 2.51 3.27
N THR A 38 0.26 3.61 3.93
CA THR A 38 1.20 4.55 3.35
C THR A 38 2.20 5.08 4.37
N VAL A 39 3.38 5.42 3.88
CA VAL A 39 4.51 5.97 4.64
C VAL A 39 5.19 7.05 3.80
N ASP A 40 5.87 8.02 4.42
CA ASP A 40 6.74 8.91 3.67
C ASP A 40 8.02 8.19 3.19
N TYR A 41 8.83 8.85 2.36
CA TYR A 41 10.07 8.26 1.83
C TYR A 41 11.16 8.03 2.87
N ASP A 42 11.02 8.61 4.06
CA ASP A 42 11.99 8.49 5.14
C ASP A 42 11.62 7.40 6.15
N GLY A 43 10.41 6.82 6.03
CA GLY A 43 9.87 5.80 6.92
C GLY A 43 8.96 6.35 8.02
N ASN A 44 8.66 7.66 8.01
CA ASN A 44 7.82 8.30 9.02
C ASN A 44 6.37 8.43 8.57
N TYR A 45 5.53 8.82 9.53
CA TYR A 45 4.10 9.08 9.34
C TYR A 45 3.35 7.92 8.68
N ARG A 46 3.76 6.68 8.99
CA ARG A 46 3.06 5.48 8.53
C ARG A 46 1.63 5.50 9.04
N PHE A 47 0.65 5.31 8.16
CA PHE A 47 -0.75 5.18 8.53
C PHE A 47 -1.52 4.18 7.68
N LEU A 48 -2.56 3.59 8.29
CA LEU A 48 -3.49 2.64 7.69
C LEU A 48 -4.57 3.35 6.88
N VAL A 49 -4.66 3.06 5.58
CA VAL A 49 -5.65 3.63 4.67
C VAL A 49 -6.96 2.84 4.75
N LEU A 50 -6.89 1.52 4.53
CA LEU A 50 -8.03 0.60 4.56
C LEU A 50 -7.60 -0.79 5.05
N ARG A 51 -8.53 -1.57 5.60
CA ARG A 51 -8.29 -2.94 6.06
C ARG A 51 -9.52 -3.85 5.99
N GLY A 52 -9.29 -5.16 5.88
CA GLY A 52 -10.29 -6.21 6.04
C GLY A 52 -11.22 -6.32 4.83
N GLN A 53 -12.51 -6.52 5.09
CA GLN A 53 -13.51 -6.77 4.04
C GLN A 53 -13.65 -5.63 3.01
N GLN A 54 -13.21 -4.42 3.34
CA GLN A 54 -13.21 -3.29 2.40
C GLN A 54 -12.10 -3.41 1.34
N VAL A 55 -11.07 -4.22 1.60
CA VAL A 55 -9.93 -4.42 0.72
C VAL A 55 -9.49 -5.89 0.78
N PRO A 56 -10.33 -6.82 0.29
CA PRO A 56 -9.99 -8.23 0.29
C PRO A 56 -8.91 -8.53 -0.75
N SER A 57 -7.84 -9.21 -0.33
CA SER A 57 -6.72 -9.66 -1.19
C SER A 57 -6.30 -8.67 -2.29
N PRO A 58 -5.91 -7.44 -1.91
CA PRO A 58 -5.50 -6.41 -2.88
C PRO A 58 -4.24 -6.86 -3.63
N SER A 59 -4.06 -6.46 -4.89
CA SER A 59 -2.89 -6.90 -5.69
C SER A 59 -2.15 -5.83 -6.48
N ARG A 60 -2.82 -4.79 -6.96
CA ARG A 60 -2.20 -3.66 -7.65
C ARG A 60 -2.79 -2.37 -7.10
N LEU A 61 -1.99 -1.31 -7.13
CA LEU A 61 -2.39 0.03 -6.70
C LEU A 61 -2.14 1.04 -7.81
N ALA A 62 -3.01 2.03 -7.89
CA ALA A 62 -2.83 3.24 -8.70
C ALA A 62 -3.30 4.46 -7.89
N LEU A 63 -2.65 5.60 -8.13
CA LEU A 63 -3.02 6.88 -7.51
C LEU A 63 -3.50 7.82 -8.61
N PHE A 64 -4.58 8.55 -8.35
CA PHE A 64 -5.03 9.64 -9.21
C PHE A 64 -5.76 10.69 -8.39
N GLY A 65 -5.26 11.93 -8.42
CA GLY A 65 -5.73 12.99 -7.53
C GLY A 65 -5.55 12.62 -6.07
N ASP A 66 -6.61 12.78 -5.29
CA ASP A 66 -6.68 12.46 -3.86
C ASP A 66 -7.12 11.02 -3.56
N ARG A 67 -7.10 10.12 -4.57
CA ARG A 67 -7.67 8.77 -4.47
C ARG A 67 -6.64 7.68 -4.70
N VAL A 68 -6.82 6.60 -3.93
CA VAL A 68 -6.15 5.31 -4.11
C VAL A 68 -7.13 4.34 -4.76
N TYR A 69 -6.70 3.72 -5.85
CA TYR A 69 -7.43 2.66 -6.55
C TYR A 69 -6.67 1.35 -6.39
N TRP A 70 -7.39 0.23 -6.22
CA TRP A 70 -6.78 -1.09 -6.12
C TRP A 70 -7.58 -2.13 -6.90
N SER A 71 -6.91 -3.21 -7.28
CA SER A 71 -7.55 -4.42 -7.78
C SER A 71 -7.76 -5.42 -6.66
N ASP A 72 -8.98 -5.91 -6.53
CA ASP A 72 -9.35 -7.05 -5.69
C ASP A 72 -9.06 -8.35 -6.46
N SER A 73 -8.35 -9.29 -5.84
CA SER A 73 -7.97 -10.56 -6.46
C SER A 73 -8.85 -11.73 -6.01
N THR A 74 -9.81 -11.48 -5.13
CA THR A 74 -10.81 -12.46 -4.77
C THR A 74 -11.73 -12.67 -5.97
N LYS A 75 -12.27 -13.88 -6.08
CA LYS A 75 -13.34 -14.17 -7.06
C LYS A 75 -14.68 -13.56 -6.64
N GLN A 76 -14.69 -12.73 -5.59
CA GLN A 76 -15.90 -12.10 -5.09
C GLN A 76 -16.12 -10.81 -5.89
N GLY A 77 -17.06 -10.88 -6.81
CA GLY A 77 -17.70 -9.74 -7.47
C GLY A 77 -19.19 -9.82 -7.20
#